data_AF-A0A525I988-F1
#
_entry.id   AF-A0A525I988-F1
#
_cell.length_a   1.000
_cell.length_b   1.000
_cell.length_c   1.000
_cell.angle_alpha   90.00
_cell.angle_beta   90.00
_cell.angle_gamma   90.00
#
_symmetry.space_group_name_H-M   'P 1'
#
loop_
_entity.id
_entity.type
_entity.pdbx_description
1 polymer ?
#
loop_
_entity_poly.entity_id
_entity_poly.type
_entity_poly.pdbx_seq_one_letter_code
_entity_poly.pdbx_strand_id
1 'polypeptide(L)'
;MFSSITLTDKTRINWPDFVRIFTANNYGPKALVMSSCWGAADDLADEFEKVKFRPDIIFGSTDQRFYNEYAVAWTILYNAFSEEGVHRDVARDALRSICAIAHENFRYLRFHDEKKEYVQYPGGKKYEVVEKTKKTKEAR
;
A
#
# COMPACT_ATOMS: atom_id res chain seq x y z
N MET A 1 -2.31 8.62 -19.16
CA MET A 1 -2.97 9.81 -18.57
C MET A 1 -2.28 10.02 -17.23
N PHE A 2 -1.58 11.14 -17.02
CA PHE A 2 -0.83 11.31 -15.77
C PHE A 2 -1.80 11.38 -14.59
N SER A 3 -1.69 10.41 -13.70
CA SER A 3 -2.43 10.36 -12.44
C SER A 3 -1.99 11.52 -11.53
N SER A 4 -2.90 12.02 -10.71
CA SER A 4 -2.73 13.26 -9.93
C SER A 4 -3.56 13.18 -8.66
N ILE A 5 -3.22 13.96 -7.64
CA ILE A 5 -4.07 14.22 -6.49
C ILE A 5 -4.79 15.56 -6.64
N THR A 6 -6.04 15.61 -6.21
CA THR A 6 -6.81 16.85 -6.10
C THR A 6 -6.99 17.19 -4.63
N LEU A 7 -6.61 18.41 -4.28
CA LEU A 7 -6.75 18.95 -2.93
C LEU A 7 -8.18 19.45 -2.68
N THR A 8 -8.49 19.77 -1.42
CA THR A 8 -9.81 20.24 -0.99
C THR A 8 -10.22 21.58 -1.62
N ASP A 9 -9.25 22.41 -1.99
CA ASP A 9 -9.43 23.68 -2.72
C ASP A 9 -9.57 23.51 -4.24
N LYS A 10 -9.66 22.25 -4.72
CA LYS A 10 -9.67 21.86 -6.14
C LYS A 10 -8.35 22.04 -6.86
N THR A 11 -7.27 22.41 -6.17
CA THR A 11 -5.93 22.43 -6.76
C THR A 11 -5.53 21.01 -7.16
N ARG A 12 -5.09 20.85 -8.41
CA ARG A 12 -4.62 19.57 -8.94
C ARG A 12 -3.11 19.54 -8.92
N ILE A 13 -2.54 18.54 -8.25
CA ILE A 13 -1.10 18.32 -8.15
C ILE A 13 -0.77 17.01 -8.85
N ASN A 14 0.10 17.07 -9.86
CA ASN A 14 0.61 15.86 -10.51
C ASN A 14 1.62 15.15 -9.60
N TRP A 15 1.90 13.86 -9.84
CA TRP A 15 2.84 13.12 -9.01
C TRP A 15 4.27 13.69 -8.96
N PRO A 16 4.88 14.15 -10.06
CA PRO A 16 6.19 14.80 -9.99
C PRO A 16 6.23 16.00 -9.02
N ASP A 17 5.21 16.86 -9.06
CA ASP A 17 5.08 18.01 -8.18
C ASP A 17 4.87 17.59 -6.72
N PHE A 18 4.07 16.56 -6.48
CA PHE A 18 3.85 16.00 -5.14
C PHE A 18 5.15 15.42 -4.56
N VAL A 19 5.87 14.59 -5.32
CA VAL A 19 7.15 13.99 -4.90
C VAL A 19 8.23 15.05 -4.65
N ARG A 20 8.21 16.14 -5.42
CA ARG A 20 9.13 17.27 -5.21
C ARG A 20 9.02 17.85 -3.80
N ILE A 21 7.84 17.82 -3.17
CA ILE A 21 7.65 18.32 -1.79
C ILE A 21 8.56 17.56 -0.81
N PHE A 22 8.66 16.24 -0.94
CA PHE A 22 9.53 15.40 -0.08
C PHE A 22 11.01 15.69 -0.33
N THR A 23 11.38 15.81 -1.59
CA THR A 23 12.77 16.09 -2.00
C THR A 23 13.22 17.48 -1.55
N ALA A 24 12.38 18.50 -1.69
CA ALA A 24 12.68 19.88 -1.27
C ALA A 24 12.90 19.99 0.24
N ASN A 25 12.30 19.10 1.03
CA ASN A 25 12.43 19.06 2.48
C ASN A 25 13.45 18.02 2.97
N ASN A 26 14.19 17.36 2.07
CA ASN A 26 15.12 16.28 2.39
C ASN A 26 14.50 15.18 3.30
N TYR A 27 13.23 14.85 3.08
CA TYR A 27 12.46 14.00 3.99
C TYR A 27 11.91 12.76 3.28
N GLY A 28 12.32 11.57 3.75
CA GLY A 28 11.77 10.28 3.35
C GLY A 28 11.11 9.60 4.55
N PRO A 29 9.77 9.58 4.66
CA PRO A 29 9.10 8.97 5.81
C PRO A 29 9.23 7.44 5.78
N LYS A 30 9.13 6.78 6.94
CA LYS A 30 9.08 5.31 6.98
C LYS A 30 7.83 4.73 6.33
N ALA A 31 6.70 5.42 6.44
CA ALA A 31 5.48 5.06 5.75
C ALA A 31 4.77 6.33 5.26
N LEU A 32 4.31 6.29 4.01
CA LEU A 32 3.37 7.23 3.44
C LEU A 32 2.01 6.55 3.38
N VAL A 33 1.02 7.07 4.11
CA VAL A 33 -0.35 6.55 4.09
C VAL A 33 -1.26 7.54 3.39
N MET A 34 -1.81 7.13 2.25
CA MET A 34 -2.61 7.96 1.36
C MET A 34 -4.10 7.61 1.50
N SER A 35 -4.89 8.55 2.01
CA SER A 35 -6.37 8.50 1.88
C SER A 35 -6.85 9.41 0.78
N SER A 36 -6.40 9.09 -0.41
CA SER A 36 -6.89 9.67 -1.64
C SER A 36 -7.24 8.53 -2.59
N CYS A 37 -8.19 8.81 -3.49
CA CYS A 37 -8.43 7.93 -4.62
C CYS A 37 -7.09 7.68 -5.34
N TRP A 38 -6.83 6.42 -5.71
CA TRP A 38 -5.58 6.05 -6.39
C TRP A 38 -4.30 6.37 -5.59
N GLY A 39 -4.40 6.43 -4.25
CA GLY A 39 -3.29 6.74 -3.35
C GLY A 39 -2.14 5.71 -3.34
N ALA A 40 -2.30 4.57 -4.01
CA ALA A 40 -1.24 3.58 -4.25
C ALA A 40 -1.14 3.18 -5.74
N ALA A 41 -1.34 4.16 -6.64
CA ALA A 41 -1.13 3.98 -8.07
C ALA A 41 0.35 3.74 -8.42
N ASP A 42 0.59 2.97 -9.48
CA ASP A 42 1.95 2.69 -9.99
C ASP A 42 2.65 4.00 -10.37
N ASP A 43 1.96 4.93 -11.04
CA ASP A 43 2.53 6.23 -11.41
C ASP A 43 3.12 7.01 -10.22
N LEU A 44 2.54 6.89 -9.01
CA LEU A 44 3.08 7.57 -7.82
C LEU A 44 4.39 6.90 -7.37
N ALA A 45 4.42 5.57 -7.40
CA ALA A 45 5.60 4.78 -7.04
C ALA A 45 6.75 5.05 -8.02
N ASP A 46 6.46 5.05 -9.33
CA ASP A 46 7.41 5.36 -10.39
C ASP A 46 8.08 6.73 -10.19
N GLU A 47 7.33 7.74 -9.74
CA GLU A 47 7.92 9.06 -9.43
C GLU A 47 8.82 9.02 -8.19
N PHE A 48 8.47 8.26 -7.16
CA PHE A 48 9.31 8.10 -5.97
C PHE A 48 10.61 7.32 -6.24
N GLU A 49 10.62 6.40 -7.21
CA GLU A 49 11.83 5.65 -7.61
C GLU A 49 12.92 6.55 -8.17
N LYS A 50 12.54 7.68 -8.77
CA LYS A 50 13.46 8.64 -9.39
C LYS A 50 14.18 9.54 -8.38
N VAL A 51 13.77 9.53 -7.11
CA VAL A 51 14.27 10.47 -6.09
C VAL A 51 14.98 9.78 -4.93
N LYS A 52 15.90 10.53 -4.30
CA LYS A 52 16.64 10.07 -3.11
C LYS A 52 15.74 10.02 -1.87
N PHE A 53 14.92 11.04 -1.66
CA PHE A 53 14.03 11.15 -0.51
C PHE A 53 12.67 10.58 -0.88
N ARG A 54 12.41 9.38 -0.40
CA ARG A 54 11.23 8.58 -0.73
C ARG A 54 10.74 7.81 0.49
N PRO A 55 9.47 7.42 0.53
CA PRO A 55 8.96 6.58 1.58
C PRO A 55 9.49 5.15 1.47
N ASP A 56 9.79 4.49 2.59
CA ASP A 56 10.12 3.06 2.56
C ASP A 56 8.90 2.22 2.14
N ILE A 57 7.71 2.69 2.54
CA ILE A 57 6.42 2.04 2.31
C ILE A 57 5.37 3.06 1.86
N ILE A 58 4.56 2.72 0.86
CA ILE A 58 3.36 3.47 0.44
C ILE A 58 2.13 2.60 0.67
N PHE A 59 1.13 3.15 1.36
CA PHE A 59 -0.19 2.57 1.57
C PHE A 59 -1.27 3.43 0.94
N GLY A 60 -2.24 2.81 0.30
CA GLY A 60 -3.39 3.49 -0.27
C GLY A 60 -4.28 2.54 -1.04
N SER A 61 -5.31 3.06 -1.70
CA SER A 61 -6.14 2.28 -2.60
C SER A 61 -5.66 2.37 -4.05
N THR A 62 -5.96 1.34 -4.83
CA THR A 62 -5.77 1.34 -6.30
C THR A 62 -6.95 1.93 -7.05
N ASP A 63 -8.00 2.37 -6.36
CA ASP A 63 -9.21 2.93 -6.97
C ASP A 63 -9.85 3.99 -6.06
N GLN A 64 -11.06 4.44 -6.42
CA GLN A 64 -11.85 5.36 -5.60
C GLN A 64 -12.55 4.60 -4.47
N ARG A 65 -12.33 5.04 -3.22
CA ARG A 65 -12.95 4.48 -2.01
C ARG A 65 -13.73 5.55 -1.23
N PHE A 66 -14.64 5.09 -0.37
CA PHE A 66 -15.40 5.94 0.52
C PHE A 66 -14.61 6.31 1.78
N TYR A 67 -14.98 7.44 2.39
CA TYR A 67 -14.33 7.95 3.59
C TYR A 67 -14.26 6.93 4.74
N ASN A 68 -15.34 6.18 4.97
CA ASN A 68 -15.40 5.17 6.03
C ASN A 68 -14.40 4.02 5.81
N GLU A 69 -14.16 3.62 4.57
CA GLU A 69 -13.17 2.58 4.25
C GLU A 69 -11.75 3.07 4.58
N TYR A 70 -11.44 4.33 4.25
CA TYR A 70 -10.16 4.95 4.62
C TYR A 70 -10.01 5.13 6.13
N ALA A 71 -11.06 5.55 6.83
CA ALA A 71 -11.03 5.73 8.29
C ALA A 71 -10.72 4.41 9.01
N VAL A 72 -11.34 3.30 8.57
CA VAL A 72 -11.04 1.96 9.10
C VAL A 72 -9.60 1.57 8.77
N ALA A 73 -9.17 1.75 7.51
CA ALA A 73 -7.82 1.40 7.09
C ALA A 73 -6.74 2.14 7.90
N TRP A 74 -6.92 3.43 8.09
CA TRP A 74 -6.04 4.27 8.90
C TRP A 74 -6.01 3.87 10.37
N THR A 75 -7.17 3.53 10.95
CA THR A 75 -7.24 3.09 12.35
C THR A 75 -6.45 1.81 12.55
N ILE A 76 -6.59 0.83 11.64
CA ILE A 76 -5.83 -0.42 11.68
C ILE A 76 -4.32 -0.15 11.57
N LEU A 77 -3.90 0.68 10.61
CA LEU A 77 -2.48 1.02 10.42
C LEU A 77 -1.91 1.76 11.63
N TYR A 78 -2.65 2.72 12.18
CA TYR A 78 -2.23 3.50 13.33
C TYR A 78 -1.99 2.59 14.54
N ASN A 79 -2.95 1.73 14.87
CA ASN A 79 -2.80 0.81 16.00
C ASN A 79 -1.59 -0.11 15.81
N ALA A 80 -1.50 -0.78 14.65
CA ALA A 80 -0.41 -1.69 14.34
C ALA A 80 0.98 -1.01 14.43
N PHE A 81 1.12 0.18 13.85
CA PHE A 81 2.39 0.91 13.89
C PHE A 81 2.70 1.57 15.23
N SER A 82 1.68 1.91 16.02
CA SER A 82 1.87 2.47 17.37
C SER A 82 2.35 1.40 18.36
N GLU A 83 1.90 0.16 18.20
CA GLU A 83 2.21 -0.95 19.11
C GLU A 83 3.54 -1.63 18.74
N GLU A 84 3.77 -1.90 17.44
CA GLU A 84 4.87 -2.74 16.99
C GLU A 84 5.92 -1.98 16.15
N GLY A 85 5.61 -0.73 15.76
CA GLY A 85 6.46 0.08 14.89
C GLY A 85 6.25 -0.18 13.40
N VAL A 86 6.99 0.57 12.58
CA VAL A 86 6.84 0.53 11.11
C VAL A 86 7.86 -0.42 10.50
N HIS A 87 7.47 -1.68 10.31
CA HIS A 87 8.25 -2.66 9.56
C HIS A 87 7.39 -3.61 8.71
N ARG A 88 8.06 -4.38 7.83
CA ARG A 88 7.44 -5.16 6.76
C ARG A 88 6.31 -6.09 7.24
N ASP A 89 6.56 -6.87 8.29
CA ASP A 89 5.61 -7.90 8.72
C ASP A 89 4.36 -7.29 9.35
N VAL A 90 4.51 -6.25 10.19
CA VAL A 90 3.40 -5.47 10.74
C VAL A 90 2.59 -4.82 9.63
N ALA A 91 3.27 -4.17 8.67
CA ALA A 91 2.63 -3.55 7.52
C ALA A 91 1.83 -4.55 6.66
N ARG A 92 2.37 -5.75 6.47
CA ARG A 92 1.69 -6.86 5.81
C ARG A 92 0.44 -7.29 6.56
N ASP A 93 0.56 -7.53 7.85
CA ASP A 93 -0.52 -8.11 8.64
C ASP A 93 -1.64 -7.07 8.84
N ALA A 94 -1.28 -5.79 8.97
CA ALA A 94 -2.21 -4.67 8.86
C ALA A 94 -2.94 -4.66 7.51
N LEU A 95 -2.23 -4.78 6.37
CA LEU A 95 -2.88 -4.82 5.05
C LEU A 95 -3.90 -5.96 4.95
N ARG A 96 -3.58 -7.15 5.45
CA ARG A 96 -4.52 -8.29 5.46
C ARG A 96 -5.80 -7.95 6.21
N SER A 97 -5.68 -7.33 7.38
CA SER A 97 -6.82 -6.88 8.17
C SER A 97 -7.64 -5.80 7.44
N ILE A 98 -6.98 -4.84 6.80
CA ILE A 98 -7.65 -3.80 5.99
C ILE A 98 -8.41 -4.43 4.82
N CYS A 99 -7.79 -5.36 4.09
CA CYS A 99 -8.43 -6.03 2.97
C CYS A 99 -9.63 -6.88 3.40
N ALA A 100 -9.58 -7.47 4.60
CA ALA A 100 -10.68 -8.26 5.14
C ALA A 100 -11.85 -7.41 5.67
N ILE A 101 -11.58 -6.22 6.19
CA ILE A 101 -12.58 -5.40 6.92
C ILE A 101 -13.08 -4.22 6.07
N ALA A 102 -12.18 -3.53 5.37
CA ALA A 102 -12.49 -2.32 4.62
C ALA A 102 -12.75 -2.64 3.14
N HIS A 103 -11.72 -3.03 2.39
CA HIS A 103 -11.85 -3.36 0.96
C HIS A 103 -10.61 -4.07 0.41
N GLU A 104 -10.77 -4.96 -0.57
CA GLU A 104 -9.66 -5.71 -1.18
C GLU A 104 -8.69 -4.88 -2.05
N ASN A 105 -9.08 -3.66 -2.42
CA ASN A 105 -8.30 -2.77 -3.32
C ASN A 105 -7.30 -1.87 -2.58
N PHE A 106 -7.13 -2.07 -1.28
CA PHE A 106 -6.01 -1.50 -0.56
C PHE A 106 -4.71 -2.22 -0.94
N ARG A 107 -3.64 -1.44 -1.04
CA ARG A 107 -2.34 -1.89 -1.51
C ARG A 107 -1.24 -1.40 -0.59
N TYR A 108 -0.20 -2.22 -0.52
CA TYR A 108 1.08 -1.93 0.08
C TYR A 108 2.15 -2.01 -1.01
N LEU A 109 2.95 -0.95 -1.12
CA LEU A 109 4.13 -0.87 -1.97
C LEU A 109 5.34 -0.64 -1.08
N ARG A 110 6.42 -1.40 -1.30
CA ARG A 110 7.67 -1.26 -0.53
C ARG A 110 8.83 -1.05 -1.49
N PHE A 111 9.68 -0.09 -1.19
CA PHE A 111 10.90 0.09 -1.96
C PHE A 111 11.85 -1.11 -1.77
N HIS A 112 12.37 -1.64 -2.87
CA HIS A 112 13.32 -2.75 -2.89
C HIS A 112 14.69 -2.25 -3.32
N ASP A 113 15.61 -2.08 -2.37
CA ASP A 113 16.90 -1.43 -2.62
C ASP A 113 17.73 -2.04 -3.76
N GLU A 114 17.77 -3.37 -3.87
CA GLU A 114 18.54 -4.04 -4.92
C GLU A 114 17.97 -3.81 -6.33
N LYS A 115 16.64 -3.77 -6.45
CA LYS A 115 15.95 -3.56 -7.72
C LYS A 115 15.73 -2.09 -8.06
N LYS A 116 15.81 -1.23 -7.04
CA LYS A 116 15.50 0.19 -7.09
C LYS A 116 14.06 0.49 -7.56
N GLU A 117 13.13 -0.39 -7.22
CA GLU A 117 11.72 -0.30 -7.58
C GLU A 117 10.81 -0.53 -6.37
N TYR A 118 9.57 -0.05 -6.41
CA TYR A 118 8.54 -0.44 -5.47
C TYR A 118 7.93 -1.78 -5.85
N VAL A 119 7.90 -2.70 -4.89
CA VAL A 119 7.27 -4.01 -5.04
C VAL A 119 5.98 -4.10 -4.24
N GLN A 120 4.96 -4.71 -4.83
CA GLN A 120 3.67 -4.94 -4.18
C GLN A 120 3.68 -6.13 -3.22
N TYR A 121 2.92 -6.00 -2.13
CA TYR A 121 2.54 -7.12 -1.27
C TYR A 121 1.01 -7.39 -1.30
N PRO A 122 0.57 -8.66 -1.16
CA PRO A 122 1.38 -9.86 -1.34
C PRO A 122 1.87 -9.97 -2.79
N GLY A 123 3.15 -10.31 -2.96
CA GLY A 123 3.68 -10.64 -4.28
C GLY A 123 2.98 -11.89 -4.80
N GLY A 124 2.58 -11.88 -6.07
CA GLY A 124 1.78 -12.93 -6.68
C GLY A 124 2.41 -14.32 -6.64
N LYS A 125 2.10 -15.08 -5.59
CA LYS A 125 1.77 -16.51 -5.65
C LYS A 125 0.73 -16.78 -4.55
N LYS A 126 -0.55 -16.76 -4.92
CA LYS A 126 -1.60 -17.42 -4.14
C LYS A 126 -1.29 -18.91 -4.18
N TYR A 127 -0.87 -19.50 -3.08
CA TYR A 127 -0.90 -20.96 -2.95
C TYR A 127 -2.36 -21.35 -2.79
N GLU A 128 -2.94 -22.03 -3.78
CA GLU A 128 -4.21 -22.72 -3.59
C GLU A 128 -3.99 -23.85 -2.58
N VAL A 129 -4.55 -23.68 -1.38
CA VAL A 129 -4.67 -24.78 -0.42
C VAL A 129 -5.79 -25.67 -0.91
N VAL A 130 -5.44 -26.68 -1.72
CA VAL A 130 -6.38 -27.74 -2.07
C VAL A 130 -6.39 -28.74 -0.93
N GLU A 131 -7.53 -28.86 -0.23
CA GLU A 131 -7.71 -29.94 0.75
C GLU A 131 -7.54 -31.29 0.05
N LYS A 132 -6.56 -32.08 0.50
CA LYS A 132 -6.43 -33.47 0.05
C LYS A 132 -7.62 -34.25 0.60
N THR A 133 -8.59 -34.54 -0.26
CA THR A 133 -9.65 -35.49 0.03
C THR A 133 -9.00 -36.83 0.36
N LYS A 134 -9.14 -37.30 1.61
CA LYS A 134 -8.70 -38.63 2.01
C LYS A 134 -9.43 -39.64 1.12
N LYS A 135 -8.69 -40.42 0.31
CA LYS A 135 -9.25 -41.61 -0.32
C LYS A 135 -9.71 -42.55 0.79
N THR A 136 -11.02 -42.71 0.92
CA THR A 136 -11.62 -43.79 1.69
C THR A 136 -11.11 -45.10 1.10
N LYS A 137 -10.32 -45.85 1.86
CA LYS A 137 -10.04 -47.25 1.53
C LYS A 137 -11.34 -48.01 1.74
N GLU A 138 -11.97 -48.42 0.65
CA GLU A 138 -13.00 -49.45 0.71
C GLU A 138 -12.36 -50.72 1.27
N ALA A 139 -12.94 -51.21 2.37
CA ALA A 139 -12.55 -52.43 3.02
C ALA A 139 -13.31 -53.60 2.37
N ARG A 140 -12.54 -54.48 1.72
CA ARG A 140 -12.83 -55.87 1.30
C ARG A 140 -14.07 -56.14 0.45
#